data_AF-A0A1V6UKC7-F1
#
_entry.id   AF-A0A1V6UKC7-F1
#
_cell.length_a   1.000
_cell.length_b   1.000
_cell.length_c   1.000
_cell.angle_alpha   90.00
_cell.angle_beta   90.00
_cell.angle_gamma   90.00
#
_symmetry.space_group_name_H-M   'P 1'
#
loop_
_entity.id
_entity.type
_entity.pdbx_description
1 polymer ?
#
loop_
_entity_poly.entity_id
_entity_poly.type
_entity_poly.pdbx_seq_one_letter_code
_entity_poly.pdbx_strand_id
1 'polypeptide(L)'
;MQQVPRIASRLRGLAMAELPPTYLAPSLHPSVTLSAIQSSSFSSTASVGANPRRDKSKNRGVSAINRTGPRTPFTVSRWPLPKPVSPEDMQPRETNPNHGLWAFFPPNREALPTPAYDNAHGRPWTIQELREKSWEDLHGLWHVCVRERNRIVTSDFERERIQAGYGQYESQERDRVIRSTMKNIKHVLRERWYAWEDASRMYKRGYRPENFYGLDDVEVEQESNGVAQGKEQ
;
A
#
# COMPACT_ATOMS: atom_id res chain seq x y z
N MET A 1 -18.65 -14.74 49.43
CA MET A 1 -17.85 -14.19 50.54
C MET A 1 -16.38 -14.51 50.29
N GLN A 2 -15.53 -13.50 50.12
CA GLN A 2 -14.09 -13.55 50.40
C GLN A 2 -13.57 -12.11 50.31
N GLN A 3 -13.25 -11.52 51.46
CA GLN A 3 -12.67 -10.17 51.56
C GLN A 3 -11.16 -10.28 51.73
N VAL A 4 -10.42 -9.44 50.99
CA VAL A 4 -8.95 -9.36 51.00
C VAL A 4 -8.50 -8.43 52.13
N PRO A 5 -7.46 -8.79 52.92
CA PRO A 5 -7.18 -8.17 54.21
C PRO A 5 -6.44 -6.83 54.12
N ARG A 6 -6.76 -5.96 55.09
CA ARG A 6 -6.05 -4.72 55.41
C ARG A 6 -4.70 -5.04 56.06
N ILE A 7 -3.63 -4.44 55.55
CA ILE A 7 -2.28 -4.52 56.14
C ILE A 7 -2.25 -3.60 57.36
N ALA A 8 -2.32 -4.19 58.54
CA ALA A 8 -2.00 -3.55 59.80
C ALA A 8 -0.46 -3.52 59.95
N SER A 9 0.13 -2.33 59.89
CA SER A 9 1.55 -2.14 60.22
C SER A 9 1.74 -2.33 61.72
N ARG A 10 2.25 -3.52 62.06
CA ARG A 10 2.79 -3.85 63.38
C ARG A 10 3.96 -2.92 63.69
N LEU A 11 3.86 -2.15 64.77
CA LEU A 11 4.98 -1.88 65.68
C LEU A 11 4.35 -1.68 67.07
N ARG A 12 4.21 -2.81 67.76
CA ARG A 12 3.91 -2.92 69.18
C ARG A 12 5.01 -2.17 69.94
N GLY A 13 4.62 -1.35 70.91
CA GLY A 13 5.53 -0.52 71.69
C GLY A 13 6.76 -1.27 72.18
N LEU A 14 7.93 -0.75 71.81
CA LEU A 14 9.19 -1.04 72.48
C LEU A 14 9.33 -0.01 73.59
N ALA A 15 9.46 -0.48 74.83
CA ALA A 15 9.79 0.35 75.97
C ALA A 15 11.08 1.14 75.66
N MET A 16 11.09 2.44 75.93
CA MET A 16 12.21 3.38 75.71
C MET A 16 13.49 3.05 76.50
N ALA A 17 13.60 1.88 77.14
CA ALA A 17 14.63 1.56 78.13
C ALA A 17 15.87 0.83 77.55
N GLU A 18 15.89 0.47 76.26
CA GLU A 18 16.96 -0.34 75.63
C GLU A 18 17.37 0.22 74.25
N LEU A 19 17.33 1.54 74.04
CA LEU A 19 17.91 2.15 72.83
C LEU A 19 19.33 2.66 73.13
N PRO A 20 20.33 2.37 72.28
CA PRO A 20 21.67 2.95 72.43
C PRO A 20 21.60 4.48 72.30
N PRO A 21 22.57 5.23 72.85
CA PRO A 21 22.55 6.68 72.80
C PRO A 21 22.50 7.22 71.35
N THR A 22 21.83 8.35 71.17
CA THR A 22 21.44 8.97 69.89
C THR A 22 22.57 9.17 68.87
N TYR A 23 23.81 9.35 69.33
CA TYR A 23 24.99 9.53 68.48
C TYR A 23 25.51 8.21 67.87
N LEU A 24 25.10 7.05 68.38
CA LEU A 24 25.52 5.74 67.88
C LEU A 24 24.55 5.19 66.83
N ALA A 25 23.24 5.47 66.96
CA ALA A 25 22.22 5.06 66.00
C ALA A 25 21.08 6.10 65.84
N PRO A 26 21.28 7.18 65.07
CA PRO A 26 20.33 8.29 64.96
C PRO A 26 18.98 7.93 64.30
N SER A 27 18.97 6.90 63.44
CA SER A 27 17.78 6.49 62.67
C SER A 27 16.72 5.74 63.48
N LEU A 28 17.06 5.30 64.70
CA LEU A 28 16.14 4.61 65.61
C LEU A 28 15.38 5.59 66.53
N HIS A 29 15.73 6.88 66.50
CA HIS A 29 15.04 7.92 67.26
C HIS A 29 14.03 8.66 66.38
N PRO A 30 12.76 8.79 66.79
CA PRO A 30 11.79 9.64 66.10
C PRO A 30 12.21 11.11 66.23
N SER A 31 12.40 11.81 65.10
CA SER A 31 12.80 13.22 65.07
C SER A 31 11.62 14.11 65.51
N VAL A 32 11.78 14.88 66.59
CA VAL A 32 10.70 15.70 67.19
C VAL A 32 10.62 17.13 66.63
N THR A 33 11.46 17.54 65.68
CA THR A 33 11.45 18.92 65.15
C THR A 33 10.84 19.01 63.74
N LEU A 34 9.57 19.38 63.71
CA LEU A 34 8.83 19.84 62.53
C LEU A 34 9.31 21.24 62.09
N SER A 35 9.70 21.39 60.82
CA SER A 35 9.45 22.63 60.07
C SER A 35 9.17 22.25 58.62
N ALA A 36 7.94 22.49 58.19
CA ALA A 36 7.48 22.17 56.84
C ALA A 36 7.98 23.24 55.86
N ILE A 37 8.85 22.84 54.92
CA ILE A 37 9.18 23.65 53.75
C ILE A 37 7.90 23.78 52.91
N GLN A 38 7.30 24.98 52.89
CA GLN A 38 6.18 25.30 52.00
C GLN A 38 6.69 25.40 50.56
N SER A 39 6.43 24.38 49.75
CA SER A 39 6.42 24.50 48.29
C SER A 39 5.01 24.89 47.84
N SER A 40 4.77 26.18 47.61
CA SER A 40 3.50 26.64 47.04
C SER A 40 3.45 26.25 45.55
N SER A 41 2.60 25.29 45.22
CA SER A 41 2.29 24.96 43.83
C SER A 41 1.39 26.06 43.26
N PHE A 42 1.94 26.94 42.43
CA PHE A 42 1.16 27.85 41.59
C PHE A 42 0.33 27.03 40.60
N SER A 43 -0.94 26.78 40.93
CA SER A 43 -1.92 26.16 40.04
C SER A 43 -2.99 27.18 39.69
N SER A 44 -2.98 27.66 38.44
CA SER A 44 -3.97 28.55 37.83
C SER A 44 -5.37 27.92 37.64
N THR A 45 -5.69 26.85 38.36
CA THR A 45 -6.93 26.08 38.22
C THR A 45 -7.86 26.19 39.44
N ALA A 46 -7.67 27.17 40.32
CA ALA A 46 -8.37 27.23 41.59
C ALA A 46 -9.85 27.66 41.52
N SER A 47 -10.29 28.50 40.57
CA SER A 47 -11.67 29.02 40.62
C SER A 47 -12.71 28.20 39.84
N VAL A 48 -12.31 27.40 38.84
CA VAL A 48 -13.25 26.58 38.04
C VAL A 48 -13.33 25.11 38.51
N GLY A 49 -12.35 24.67 39.31
CA GLY A 49 -12.31 23.33 39.93
C GLY A 49 -12.95 23.24 41.32
N ALA A 50 -13.35 24.38 41.92
CA ALA A 50 -13.73 24.49 43.33
C ALA A 50 -15.19 24.13 43.65
N ASN A 51 -15.92 23.46 42.76
CA ASN A 51 -17.16 22.82 43.16
C ASN A 51 -16.88 21.33 43.44
N PRO A 52 -16.55 20.94 44.69
CA PRO A 52 -16.27 19.54 45.05
C PRO A 52 -17.44 18.59 44.76
N ARG A 53 -18.63 19.14 44.47
CA ARG A 53 -19.83 18.39 44.07
C ARG A 53 -19.91 18.09 42.57
N ARG A 54 -19.02 18.65 41.75
CA ARG A 54 -19.03 18.44 40.28
C ARG A 54 -18.22 17.20 39.94
N ASP A 55 -18.86 16.24 39.27
CA ASP A 55 -18.17 15.06 38.76
C ASP A 55 -17.10 15.44 37.71
N LYS A 56 -15.87 14.98 37.94
CA LYS A 56 -14.71 15.23 37.07
C LYS A 56 -14.68 14.28 35.86
N SER A 57 -15.38 13.15 35.93
CA SER A 57 -15.46 12.17 34.84
C SER A 57 -16.61 12.52 33.89
N LYS A 58 -16.29 13.17 32.77
CA LYS A 58 -17.29 13.64 31.80
C LYS A 58 -18.10 12.49 31.17
N ASN A 59 -17.45 11.35 30.93
CA ASN A 59 -18.04 10.18 30.28
C ASN A 59 -18.38 9.06 31.28
N ARG A 60 -18.54 9.39 32.58
CA ARG A 60 -18.89 8.40 33.60
C ARG A 60 -20.18 7.69 33.22
N GLY A 61 -20.10 6.35 33.14
CA GLY A 61 -21.25 5.51 32.83
C GLY A 61 -21.79 5.66 31.40
N VAL A 62 -21.02 6.27 30.47
CA VAL A 62 -21.41 6.45 29.07
C VAL A 62 -20.55 5.54 28.18
N SER A 63 -21.20 4.70 27.39
CA SER A 63 -20.59 3.72 26.49
C SER A 63 -21.52 3.42 25.30
N ALA A 64 -20.97 3.51 24.09
CA ALA A 64 -21.71 3.25 22.85
C ALA A 64 -22.05 1.76 22.68
N ILE A 65 -21.08 0.88 22.97
CA ILE A 65 -21.23 -0.58 22.83
C ILE A 65 -22.37 -1.11 23.72
N ASN A 66 -22.45 -0.64 24.97
CA ASN A 66 -23.47 -1.09 25.91
C ASN A 66 -24.76 -0.24 25.85
N ARG A 67 -24.88 0.65 24.86
CA ARG A 67 -26.09 1.47 24.61
C ARG A 67 -26.60 2.23 25.85
N THR A 68 -25.68 2.71 26.71
CA THR A 68 -26.04 3.41 27.97
C THR A 68 -26.63 4.79 27.74
N GLY A 69 -26.37 5.39 26.57
CA GLY A 69 -26.89 6.71 26.20
C GLY A 69 -26.15 7.87 26.87
N PRO A 70 -26.47 9.12 26.49
CA PRO A 70 -25.84 10.31 27.06
C PRO A 70 -26.26 10.52 28.52
N ARG A 71 -25.30 10.87 29.37
CA ARG A 71 -25.53 11.07 30.82
C ARG A 71 -26.50 12.21 31.13
N THR A 72 -26.53 13.23 30.29
CA THR A 72 -27.42 14.40 30.39
C THR A 72 -28.20 14.54 29.09
N PRO A 73 -29.53 14.72 29.13
CA PRO A 73 -30.32 14.90 27.92
C PRO A 73 -29.89 16.20 27.21
N PHE A 74 -29.69 16.13 25.90
CA PHE A 74 -29.38 17.29 25.06
C PHE A 74 -30.67 17.94 24.55
N THR A 75 -30.61 19.16 24.05
CA THR A 75 -31.77 19.81 23.41
C THR A 75 -32.33 18.98 22.23
N VAL A 76 -31.44 18.31 21.51
CA VAL A 76 -31.80 17.43 20.39
C VAL A 76 -32.32 16.05 20.80
N SER A 77 -32.18 15.64 22.07
CA SER A 77 -32.70 14.35 22.54
C SER A 77 -34.23 14.30 22.60
N ARG A 78 -34.89 15.46 22.39
CA ARG A 78 -36.35 15.56 22.23
C ARG A 78 -36.86 14.93 20.94
N TRP A 79 -36.03 14.89 19.90
CA TRP A 79 -36.43 14.44 18.57
C TRP A 79 -36.05 12.98 18.36
N PRO A 80 -36.90 12.17 17.69
CA PRO A 80 -36.54 10.81 17.34
C PRO A 80 -35.34 10.84 16.37
N LEU A 81 -34.41 9.88 16.53
CA LEU A 81 -33.25 9.79 15.64
C LEU A 81 -33.71 9.57 14.19
N PRO A 82 -33.22 10.36 13.23
CA PRO A 82 -33.53 10.14 11.83
C PRO A 82 -32.93 8.80 11.39
N LYS A 83 -33.72 8.00 10.68
CA LYS A 83 -33.23 6.77 10.07
C LYS A 83 -32.56 7.12 8.74
N PRO A 84 -31.27 6.79 8.55
CA PRO A 84 -30.62 7.02 7.27
C PRO A 84 -31.28 6.15 6.19
N VAL A 85 -31.22 6.63 4.95
CA VAL A 85 -31.59 5.84 3.77
C VAL A 85 -30.62 4.67 3.66
N SER A 86 -31.13 3.47 3.40
CA SER A 86 -30.26 2.31 3.22
C SER A 86 -29.42 2.49 1.95
N PRO A 87 -28.19 1.95 1.88
CA PRO A 87 -27.39 2.02 0.65
C PRO A 87 -28.09 1.43 -0.59
N GLU A 88 -29.04 0.51 -0.41
CA GLU A 88 -29.83 -0.13 -1.47
C GLU A 88 -30.89 0.81 -2.05
N ASP A 89 -31.45 1.68 -1.21
CA ASP A 89 -32.44 2.69 -1.60
C ASP A 89 -31.80 3.95 -2.20
N MET A 90 -30.47 4.08 -2.12
CA MET A 90 -29.76 5.20 -2.75
C MET A 90 -29.76 5.05 -4.27
N GLN A 91 -30.02 6.15 -4.98
CA GLN A 91 -29.93 6.14 -6.43
C GLN A 91 -28.49 5.79 -6.88
N PRO A 92 -28.33 4.82 -7.80
CA PRO A 92 -27.01 4.46 -8.30
C PRO A 92 -26.42 5.63 -9.07
N ARG A 93 -25.09 5.79 -8.97
CA ARG A 93 -24.37 6.79 -9.75
C ARG A 93 -24.37 6.39 -11.22
N GLU A 94 -24.52 7.38 -12.10
CA GLU A 94 -24.37 7.17 -13.53
C GLU A 94 -22.95 6.71 -13.85
N THR A 95 -22.82 5.57 -14.54
CA THR A 95 -21.52 5.04 -14.96
C THR A 95 -21.25 5.44 -16.41
N ASN A 96 -20.04 5.93 -16.69
CA ASN A 96 -19.65 6.26 -18.04
C ASN A 96 -19.35 4.97 -18.84
N PRO A 97 -19.99 4.76 -20.01
CA PRO A 97 -19.76 3.55 -20.80
C PRO A 97 -18.32 3.40 -21.31
N ASN A 98 -17.63 4.52 -21.55
CA ASN A 98 -16.27 4.57 -22.08
C ASN A 98 -15.23 4.83 -20.98
N HIS A 99 -15.41 4.24 -19.79
CA HIS A 99 -14.42 4.30 -18.72
C HIS A 99 -13.19 3.43 -19.03
N GLY A 100 -11.99 3.92 -18.76
CA GLY A 100 -10.75 3.16 -18.99
C GLY A 100 -10.64 1.86 -18.17
N LEU A 101 -11.28 1.81 -16.99
CA LEU A 101 -11.33 0.59 -16.16
C LEU A 101 -12.07 -0.57 -16.83
N TRP A 102 -12.95 -0.31 -17.80
CA TRP A 102 -13.60 -1.39 -18.56
C TRP A 102 -12.60 -2.23 -19.36
N ALA A 103 -11.38 -1.74 -19.59
CA ALA A 103 -10.33 -2.51 -20.26
C ALA A 103 -9.88 -3.75 -19.47
N PHE A 104 -10.05 -3.77 -18.15
CA PHE A 104 -9.72 -4.93 -17.30
C PHE A 104 -10.77 -6.04 -17.35
N PHE A 105 -11.94 -5.77 -17.92
CA PHE A 105 -13.06 -6.70 -18.03
C PHE A 105 -13.21 -7.22 -19.45
N PRO A 106 -13.88 -8.38 -19.66
CA PRO A 106 -14.28 -8.83 -20.98
C PRO A 106 -15.18 -7.80 -21.68
N PRO A 107 -15.31 -7.86 -23.03
CA PRO A 107 -16.14 -6.92 -23.80
C PRO A 107 -17.59 -6.85 -23.33
N ASN A 108 -18.12 -7.95 -22.78
CA ASN A 108 -19.47 -8.06 -22.23
C ASN A 108 -19.65 -7.30 -20.92
N ARG A 109 -18.59 -6.74 -20.32
CA ARG A 109 -18.58 -6.02 -19.03
C ARG A 109 -19.02 -6.87 -17.84
N GLU A 110 -18.97 -8.19 -17.99
CA GLU A 110 -19.18 -9.14 -16.90
C GLU A 110 -17.94 -9.22 -16.01
N ALA A 111 -18.12 -9.59 -14.74
CA ALA A 111 -17.02 -9.71 -13.79
C ALA A 111 -16.06 -10.86 -14.15
N LEU A 112 -16.58 -11.94 -14.72
CA LEU A 112 -15.83 -13.12 -15.11
C LEU A 112 -16.08 -13.46 -16.59
N PRO A 113 -15.03 -13.83 -17.35
CA PRO A 113 -15.20 -14.38 -18.68
C PRO A 113 -15.76 -15.81 -18.62
N THR A 114 -16.52 -16.19 -19.64
CA THR A 114 -16.97 -17.57 -19.84
C THR A 114 -15.77 -18.46 -20.19
N PRO A 115 -15.68 -19.72 -19.70
CA PRO A 115 -14.59 -20.62 -20.08
C PRO A 115 -14.47 -20.83 -21.61
N ALA A 116 -15.60 -20.83 -22.32
CA ALA A 116 -15.64 -20.90 -23.79
C ALA A 116 -14.96 -19.68 -24.45
N TYR A 117 -15.06 -18.49 -23.84
CA TYR A 117 -14.39 -17.28 -24.32
C TYR A 117 -12.88 -17.35 -24.10
N ASP A 118 -12.44 -17.81 -22.92
CA ASP A 118 -11.01 -17.96 -22.62
C ASP A 118 -10.35 -19.01 -23.52
N ASN A 119 -11.04 -20.12 -23.77
CA ASN A 119 -10.61 -21.17 -24.69
C ASN A 119 -10.62 -20.73 -26.16
N ALA A 120 -11.43 -19.74 -26.53
CA ALA A 120 -11.43 -19.15 -27.86
C ALA A 120 -10.22 -18.22 -28.05
N HIS A 121 -9.02 -18.79 -28.07
CA HIS A 121 -7.77 -18.13 -28.43
C HIS A 121 -7.07 -18.83 -29.61
N GLY A 122 -6.30 -18.06 -30.36
CA GLY A 122 -5.52 -18.56 -31.48
C GLY A 122 -4.14 -19.07 -31.06
N ARG A 123 -3.29 -19.34 -32.06
CA ARG A 123 -1.89 -19.71 -31.85
C ARG A 123 -1.04 -18.53 -31.37
N PRO A 124 0.10 -18.77 -30.70
CA PRO A 124 1.09 -17.73 -30.42
C PRO A 124 1.80 -17.28 -31.71
N TRP A 125 2.32 -16.05 -31.69
CA TRP A 125 3.14 -15.53 -32.80
C TRP A 125 4.48 -16.28 -32.89
N THR A 126 4.86 -16.67 -34.10
CA THR A 126 6.15 -17.32 -34.35
C THR A 126 7.27 -16.30 -34.51
N ILE A 127 8.51 -16.73 -34.26
CA ILE A 127 9.69 -15.85 -34.38
C ILE A 127 9.85 -15.33 -35.81
N GLN A 128 9.61 -16.17 -36.82
CA GLN A 128 9.74 -15.77 -38.23
C GLN A 128 8.78 -14.65 -38.60
N GLU A 129 7.50 -14.77 -38.22
CA GLU A 129 6.50 -13.72 -38.47
C GLU A 129 6.86 -12.40 -37.79
N LEU A 130 7.44 -12.47 -36.58
CA LEU A 130 7.83 -11.28 -35.82
C LEU A 130 9.08 -10.60 -36.38
N ARG A 131 9.96 -11.33 -37.10
CA ARG A 131 11.15 -10.75 -37.75
C ARG A 131 10.81 -9.79 -38.88
N GLU A 132 9.64 -9.91 -39.49
CA GLU A 132 9.19 -9.03 -40.57
C GLU A 132 8.55 -7.73 -40.07
N LYS A 133 8.32 -7.58 -38.75
CA LYS A 133 7.59 -6.44 -38.17
C LYS A 133 8.47 -5.27 -37.76
N SER A 134 7.96 -4.05 -37.85
CA SER A 134 8.67 -2.84 -37.41
C SER A 134 8.84 -2.81 -35.88
N TRP A 135 9.68 -1.90 -35.35
CA TRP A 135 9.82 -1.73 -33.90
C TRP A 135 8.52 -1.25 -33.24
N GLU A 136 7.84 -0.29 -33.87
CA GLU A 136 6.57 0.27 -33.39
C GLU A 136 5.48 -0.81 -33.29
N ASP A 137 5.37 -1.67 -34.30
CA ASP A 137 4.40 -2.77 -34.29
C ASP A 137 4.68 -3.78 -33.18
N LEU A 138 5.95 -4.12 -32.95
CA LEU A 138 6.35 -5.02 -31.86
C LEU A 138 6.08 -4.40 -30.49
N HIS A 139 6.28 -3.09 -30.35
CA HIS A 139 6.01 -2.36 -29.12
C HIS A 139 4.51 -2.24 -28.84
N GLY A 140 3.71 -1.93 -29.87
CA GLY A 140 2.25 -1.94 -29.79
C GLY A 140 1.71 -3.34 -29.44
N LEU A 141 2.19 -4.38 -30.11
CA LEU A 141 1.82 -5.77 -29.82
C LEU A 141 2.18 -6.16 -28.38
N TRP A 142 3.36 -5.76 -27.90
CA TRP A 142 3.77 -5.98 -26.52
C TRP A 142 2.76 -5.39 -25.52
N HIS A 143 2.31 -4.15 -25.73
CA HIS A 143 1.31 -3.53 -24.87
C HIS A 143 -0.07 -4.20 -24.95
N VAL A 144 -0.47 -4.70 -26.13
CA VAL A 144 -1.68 -5.52 -26.26
C VAL A 144 -1.56 -6.80 -25.42
N CYS A 145 -0.41 -7.49 -25.48
CA CYS A 145 -0.15 -8.67 -24.65
C CYS A 145 -0.21 -8.34 -23.15
N VAL A 146 0.41 -7.23 -22.72
CA VAL A 146 0.37 -6.81 -21.30
C VAL A 146 -1.05 -6.53 -20.84
N ARG A 147 -1.85 -5.82 -21.65
CA ARG A 147 -3.25 -5.53 -21.32
C ARG A 147 -4.08 -6.81 -21.18
N GLU A 148 -3.88 -7.76 -22.08
CA GLU A 148 -4.59 -9.05 -22.02
C GLU A 148 -4.20 -9.86 -20.78
N ARG A 149 -2.91 -9.89 -20.42
CA ARG A 149 -2.46 -10.53 -19.17
C ARG A 149 -3.05 -9.87 -17.94
N ASN A 150 -3.14 -8.54 -17.92
CA ASN A 150 -3.77 -7.83 -16.80
C ASN A 150 -5.26 -8.21 -16.68
N ARG A 151 -5.98 -8.32 -17.80
CA ARG A 151 -7.37 -8.78 -17.82
C ARG A 151 -7.53 -10.21 -17.30
N ILE A 152 -6.65 -11.11 -17.70
CA ILE A 152 -6.62 -12.51 -17.21
C ILE A 152 -6.39 -12.52 -15.69
N VAL A 153 -5.40 -11.79 -15.20
CA VAL A 153 -5.09 -11.74 -13.76
C VAL A 153 -6.25 -11.15 -12.94
N THR A 154 -6.92 -10.10 -13.45
CA THR A 154 -8.13 -9.57 -12.79
C THR A 154 -9.24 -10.61 -12.72
N SER A 155 -9.44 -11.36 -13.80
CA SER A 155 -10.46 -12.41 -13.87
C SER A 155 -10.14 -13.59 -12.94
N ASP A 156 -8.89 -14.03 -12.88
CA ASP A 156 -8.44 -15.11 -12.00
C ASP A 156 -8.56 -14.73 -10.52
N PHE A 157 -8.17 -13.50 -10.16
CA PHE A 157 -8.31 -13.02 -8.79
C PHE A 157 -9.79 -12.97 -8.35
N GLU A 158 -10.68 -12.53 -9.24
CA GLU A 158 -12.10 -12.51 -8.96
C GLU A 158 -12.69 -13.92 -8.89
N ARG A 159 -12.19 -14.85 -9.71
CA ARG A 159 -12.57 -16.26 -9.69
C ARG A 159 -12.20 -16.92 -8.36
N GLU A 160 -11.01 -16.63 -7.84
CA GLU A 160 -10.55 -17.09 -6.53
C GLU A 160 -11.40 -16.50 -5.39
N ARG A 161 -11.75 -15.21 -5.48
CA ARG A 161 -12.57 -14.51 -4.48
C ARG A 161 -13.99 -15.08 -4.40
N ILE A 162 -14.64 -15.31 -5.55
CA ILE A 162 -16.00 -15.84 -5.65
C ILE A 162 -16.02 -17.38 -5.45
N GLN A 163 -14.88 -18.05 -5.62
CA GLN A 163 -14.77 -19.52 -5.66
C GLN A 163 -15.66 -20.13 -6.75
N ALA A 164 -15.65 -19.54 -7.95
CA ALA A 164 -16.50 -19.95 -9.07
C ALA A 164 -16.16 -21.34 -9.67
N GLY A 165 -15.04 -21.95 -9.25
CA GLY A 165 -14.64 -23.30 -9.63
C GLY A 165 -13.92 -23.36 -10.98
N TYR A 166 -14.68 -23.57 -12.06
CA TYR A 166 -14.14 -23.86 -13.41
C TYR A 166 -13.54 -22.62 -14.10
N GLY A 167 -12.81 -22.81 -15.21
CA GLY A 167 -12.25 -21.74 -16.05
C GLY A 167 -10.78 -21.38 -15.79
N GLN A 168 -10.17 -21.92 -14.73
CA GLN A 168 -8.78 -21.63 -14.37
C GLN A 168 -7.78 -22.21 -15.37
N TYR A 169 -8.09 -23.38 -15.94
CA TYR A 169 -7.20 -24.05 -16.88
C TYR A 169 -7.15 -23.29 -18.21
N GLU A 170 -8.32 -22.92 -18.74
CA GLU A 170 -8.49 -22.18 -19.98
C GLU A 170 -7.82 -20.81 -19.92
N SER A 171 -8.00 -20.10 -18.81
CA SER A 171 -7.33 -18.83 -18.51
C SER A 171 -5.81 -18.97 -18.50
N GLN A 172 -5.28 -20.01 -17.86
CA GLN A 172 -3.84 -20.31 -17.83
C GLN A 172 -3.28 -20.69 -19.20
N GLU A 173 -3.99 -21.46 -20.01
CA GLU A 173 -3.56 -21.78 -21.37
C GLU A 173 -3.45 -20.53 -22.23
N ARG A 174 -4.43 -19.63 -22.12
CA ARG A 174 -4.39 -18.33 -22.78
C ARG A 174 -3.18 -17.48 -22.32
N ASP A 175 -2.90 -17.41 -21.01
CA ASP A 175 -1.71 -16.71 -20.48
C ASP A 175 -0.41 -17.35 -21.02
N ARG A 176 -0.32 -18.68 -21.12
CA ARG A 176 0.85 -19.37 -21.69
C ARG A 176 1.10 -18.96 -23.15
N VAL A 177 0.05 -18.90 -23.97
CA VAL A 177 0.15 -18.46 -25.38
C VAL A 177 0.63 -17.01 -25.48
N ILE A 178 0.10 -16.12 -24.64
CA ILE A 178 0.51 -14.71 -24.62
C ILE A 178 1.97 -14.58 -24.16
N ARG A 179 2.38 -15.31 -23.12
CA ARG A 179 3.75 -15.31 -22.62
C ARG A 179 4.74 -15.86 -23.64
N SER A 180 4.35 -16.85 -24.43
CA SER A 180 5.14 -17.37 -25.54
C SER A 180 5.40 -16.27 -26.59
N THR A 181 4.35 -15.54 -26.98
CA THR A 181 4.46 -14.39 -27.88
C THR A 181 5.41 -13.32 -27.32
N MET A 182 5.26 -12.94 -26.05
CA MET A 182 6.13 -11.97 -25.38
C MET A 182 7.60 -12.42 -25.35
N LYS A 183 7.85 -13.71 -25.12
CA LYS A 183 9.21 -14.29 -25.16
C LYS A 183 9.79 -14.20 -26.57
N ASN A 184 9.00 -14.48 -27.60
CA ASN A 184 9.44 -14.42 -28.99
C ASN A 184 9.76 -12.98 -29.42
N ILE A 185 8.96 -11.99 -28.99
CA ILE A 185 9.25 -10.56 -29.23
C ILE A 185 10.61 -10.19 -28.62
N LYS A 186 10.87 -10.55 -27.36
CA LYS A 186 12.17 -10.31 -26.71
C LYS A 186 13.33 -10.96 -27.45
N HIS A 187 13.11 -12.17 -27.98
CA HIS A 187 14.12 -12.89 -28.73
C HIS A 187 14.47 -12.16 -30.03
N VAL A 188 13.47 -11.77 -30.83
CA VAL A 188 13.67 -11.04 -32.10
C VAL A 188 14.37 -9.71 -31.87
N LEU A 189 13.99 -8.94 -30.85
CA LEU A 189 14.64 -7.66 -30.54
C LEU A 189 16.12 -7.85 -30.17
N ARG A 190 16.43 -8.89 -29.40
CA ARG A 190 17.82 -9.21 -29.05
C ARG A 190 18.63 -9.67 -30.26
N GLU A 191 18.05 -10.52 -31.10
CA GLU A 191 18.67 -10.98 -32.34
C GLU A 191 19.01 -9.81 -33.27
N ARG A 192 18.06 -8.88 -33.47
CA ARG A 192 18.28 -7.66 -34.28
C ARG A 192 19.41 -6.80 -33.74
N TRP A 193 19.47 -6.63 -32.42
CA TRP A 193 20.53 -5.86 -31.79
C TRP A 193 21.91 -6.47 -32.04
N TYR A 194 22.06 -7.79 -31.84
CA TYR A 194 23.32 -8.48 -32.11
C TYR A 194 23.69 -8.48 -33.58
N ALA A 195 22.72 -8.68 -34.49
CA ALA A 195 22.96 -8.61 -35.93
C ALA A 195 23.47 -7.21 -36.35
N TRP A 196 22.89 -6.15 -35.80
CA TRP A 196 23.33 -4.78 -36.04
C TRP A 196 24.72 -4.51 -35.45
N GLU A 197 24.99 -4.96 -34.23
CA GLU A 197 26.28 -4.78 -33.56
C GLU A 197 27.40 -5.49 -34.33
N ASP A 198 27.17 -6.74 -34.76
CA ASP A 198 28.13 -7.51 -35.53
C ASP A 198 28.37 -6.89 -36.91
N ALA A 199 27.31 -6.44 -37.60
CA ALA A 199 27.44 -5.72 -38.86
C ALA A 199 28.24 -4.41 -38.71
N SER A 200 27.96 -3.63 -37.67
CA SER A 200 28.69 -2.39 -37.35
C SER A 200 30.16 -2.66 -37.04
N ARG A 201 30.45 -3.73 -36.28
CA ARG A 201 31.81 -4.18 -35.97
C ARG A 201 32.57 -4.60 -37.23
N MET A 202 31.93 -5.35 -38.13
CA MET A 202 32.51 -5.76 -39.42
C MET A 202 32.80 -4.54 -40.31
N TYR A 203 31.86 -3.60 -40.39
CA TYR A 203 32.01 -2.36 -41.15
C TYR A 203 33.20 -1.52 -40.66
N LYS A 204 33.36 -1.38 -39.33
CA LYS A 204 34.50 -0.68 -38.71
C LYS A 204 35.84 -1.37 -38.96
N ARG A 205 35.84 -2.70 -39.11
CA ARG A 205 37.04 -3.49 -39.47
C ARG A 205 37.42 -3.38 -40.95
N GLY A 206 36.63 -2.66 -41.76
CA GLY A 206 36.88 -2.48 -43.19
C GLY A 206 36.18 -3.49 -44.10
N TYR A 207 35.31 -4.35 -43.56
CA TYR A 207 34.47 -5.20 -44.40
C TYR A 207 33.47 -4.33 -45.17
N ARG A 208 33.41 -4.54 -46.48
CA ARG A 208 32.44 -3.94 -47.40
C ARG A 208 31.78 -5.09 -48.19
N PRO A 209 30.44 -5.24 -48.15
CA PRO A 209 29.75 -6.25 -48.94
C PRO A 209 29.98 -6.04 -50.44
N GLU A 210 30.04 -7.11 -51.23
CA GLU A 210 30.26 -7.03 -52.69
C GLU A 210 29.17 -6.21 -53.42
N ASN A 211 27.95 -6.19 -52.88
CA ASN A 211 26.81 -5.43 -53.41
C ASN A 211 26.72 -3.98 -52.89
N PHE A 212 27.81 -3.43 -52.33
CA PHE A 212 27.83 -2.06 -51.79
C PHE A 212 27.84 -0.97 -52.88
N TYR A 213 28.13 -1.33 -54.13
CA TYR A 213 28.19 -0.39 -55.26
C TYR A 213 26.79 -0.12 -55.81
N GLY A 214 26.07 0.87 -55.26
CA GLY A 214 24.78 1.31 -55.81
C GLY A 214 24.03 2.40 -55.04
N LEU A 215 24.55 2.87 -53.91
CA LEU A 215 24.07 4.06 -53.24
C LEU A 215 25.29 4.92 -52.98
N ASP A 216 25.47 5.93 -53.83
CA ASP A 216 26.46 6.98 -53.63
C ASP A 216 26.35 7.52 -52.20
N ASP A 217 27.51 7.81 -51.61
CA ASP A 217 27.69 8.24 -50.23
C ASP A 217 26.70 9.35 -49.85
N VAL A 218 25.62 8.99 -49.16
CA VAL A 218 24.86 9.99 -48.40
C VAL A 218 25.78 10.37 -47.26
N GLU A 219 26.43 11.52 -47.39
CA GLU A 219 27.23 12.16 -46.36
C GLU A 219 26.40 12.20 -45.07
N VAL A 220 26.70 11.28 -44.15
CA VAL A 220 26.19 11.34 -42.79
C VAL A 220 26.91 12.51 -42.16
N GLU A 221 26.27 13.68 -42.13
CA GLU A 221 26.73 14.83 -41.36
C GLU A 221 26.96 14.35 -39.93
N GLN A 222 28.23 14.24 -39.56
CA GLN A 222 28.63 13.98 -38.20
C GLN A 222 28.33 15.24 -37.40
N GLU A 223 27.30 15.22 -36.57
CA GLU A 223 27.16 16.21 -35.51
C GLU A 223 28.43 16.17 -34.65
N SER A 224 29.29 17.15 -34.87
CA SER A 224 30.53 17.36 -34.14
C SER A 224 30.18 17.69 -32.70
N ASN A 225 30.30 16.70 -31.80
CA ASN A 225 30.35 16.95 -30.37
C ASN A 225 31.60 17.79 -30.08
N GLY A 226 31.39 19.09 -29.89
CA GLY A 226 32.44 20.05 -29.53
C GLY A 226 33.06 19.69 -28.19
N VAL A 227 34.26 19.11 -28.23
CA VAL A 227 35.13 18.98 -27.06
C VAL A 227 35.70 20.36 -26.76
N ALA A 228 35.15 21.02 -25.74
CA ALA A 228 35.68 22.25 -25.19
C ALA A 228 37.09 22.00 -24.61
N GLN A 229 38.12 22.44 -25.33
CA GLN A 229 39.47 22.61 -24.78
C GLN A 229 39.44 23.76 -23.77
N GLY A 230 39.47 23.43 -22.48
CA GLY A 230 39.78 24.38 -21.42
C GLY A 230 41.22 24.86 -21.57
N LYS A 231 41.38 26.16 -21.81
CA LYS A 231 42.67 26.87 -21.79
C LYS A 231 43.22 26.93 -20.36
N GLU A 232 44.52 26.72 -20.26
CA GLU A 232 45.38 27.07 -19.12
C GLU A 232 45.15 28.51 -18.65
N GLN A 233 45.01 28.68 -17.34
CA GLN A 233 45.66 29.71 -16.52
C GLN A 233 46.06 29.08 -15.19
#